data_AF-A0AAW6T084-F1
#
_entry.id   AF-A0AAW6T084-F1
#
_cell.length_a   1.000
_cell.length_b   1.000
_cell.length_c   1.000
_cell.angle_alpha   90.00
_cell.angle_beta   90.00
_cell.angle_gamma   90.00
#
_symmetry.space_group_name_H-M   'P 1'
#
loop_
_entity.id
_entity.type
_entity.pdbx_description
1 polymer ?
#
loop_
_entity_poly.entity_id
_entity_poly.type
_entity_poly.pdbx_seq_one_letter_code
_entity_poly.pdbx_strand_id
1 'polypeptide(L)'
;MRSSNGHLVNSCVPDELREKATTLKTSDGVYLSALVLGSGDKGVLLAHEQGYNICSFLDMGTELADSGYLVVIPEYRNHGASQDFPEDNQNIDRDADAALSELKRLGAQKVFLAGASCGGSTAIIAGVRQELPIEGLIILSSPAQCGPLDAIPSVKKIKAPSLFVFSPGDYGGSIEKEVRKLYQASGATDKELIVDESGYHGTDMYHRGDQGEH
;
A
#
# COMPACT_ATOMS: atom_id res chain seq x y z
N MET A 1 11.77 -16.57 -3.98
CA MET A 1 13.23 -16.80 -4.04
C MET A 1 13.89 -16.29 -2.75
N ARG A 2 15.22 -16.38 -2.60
CA ARG A 2 15.94 -15.82 -1.45
C ARG A 2 16.95 -14.77 -1.89
N SER A 3 17.07 -13.69 -1.14
CA SER A 3 18.15 -12.71 -1.27
C SER A 3 19.47 -13.26 -0.74
N SER A 4 20.58 -12.57 -1.02
CA SER A 4 21.90 -12.85 -0.44
C SER A 4 21.89 -12.85 1.09
N ASN A 5 21.01 -12.04 1.69
CA ASN A 5 20.81 -11.94 3.15
C ASN A 5 19.82 -12.98 3.69
N GLY A 6 19.33 -13.91 2.87
CA GLY A 6 18.48 -15.02 3.27
C GLY A 6 16.98 -14.70 3.35
N HIS A 7 16.57 -13.45 3.11
CA HIS A 7 15.16 -13.05 3.10
C HIS A 7 14.42 -13.60 1.89
N LEU A 8 13.19 -14.04 2.10
CA LEU A 8 12.31 -14.42 1.00
C LEU A 8 11.87 -13.17 0.24
N VAL A 9 11.85 -13.26 -1.09
CA VAL A 9 11.41 -12.18 -1.99
C VAL A 9 10.78 -12.77 -3.26
N ASN A 10 9.78 -12.09 -3.79
CA ASN A 10 9.12 -12.47 -5.04
C ASN A 10 10.13 -12.54 -6.21
N SER A 11 9.94 -13.47 -7.14
CA SER A 11 10.84 -13.65 -8.29
C SER A 11 10.82 -12.49 -9.28
N CYS A 12 9.75 -11.69 -9.28
CA CYS A 12 9.65 -10.51 -10.13
C CYS A 12 10.61 -9.37 -9.72
N VAL A 13 11.18 -9.42 -8.51
CA VAL A 13 12.16 -8.42 -8.06
C VAL A 13 13.49 -8.61 -8.81
N PRO A 14 14.00 -7.60 -9.53
CA PRO A 14 15.28 -7.63 -10.23
C PRO A 14 16.45 -7.97 -9.30
N ASP A 15 17.46 -8.65 -9.82
CA ASP A 15 18.61 -9.17 -9.08
C ASP A 15 19.26 -8.08 -8.19
N GLU A 16 19.43 -6.87 -8.73
CA GLU A 16 20.02 -5.71 -8.08
C GLU A 16 19.24 -5.18 -6.88
N LEU A 17 17.93 -5.43 -6.81
CA LEU A 17 17.08 -5.00 -5.69
C LEU A 17 16.86 -6.10 -4.65
N ARG A 18 17.24 -7.35 -4.92
CA ARG A 18 16.97 -8.47 -4.00
C ARG A 18 17.66 -8.32 -2.66
N GLU A 19 18.84 -7.71 -2.61
CA GLU A 19 19.55 -7.45 -1.35
C GLU A 19 18.80 -6.49 -0.41
N LYS A 20 17.84 -5.73 -0.95
CA LYS A 20 16.96 -4.82 -0.21
C LYS A 20 15.74 -5.51 0.42
N ALA A 21 15.59 -6.81 0.18
CA ALA A 21 14.53 -7.60 0.78
C ALA A 21 14.76 -7.80 2.29
N THR A 22 13.67 -7.71 3.05
CA THR A 22 13.63 -7.97 4.49
C THR A 22 12.43 -8.87 4.82
N THR A 23 12.31 -9.22 6.10
CA THR A 23 11.15 -9.94 6.62
C THR A 23 10.52 -9.15 7.75
N LEU A 24 9.25 -8.79 7.59
CA LEU A 24 8.45 -8.15 8.63
C LEU A 24 7.76 -9.22 9.46
N LYS A 25 7.49 -8.92 10.74
CA LYS A 25 6.70 -9.78 11.60
C LYS A 25 5.47 -9.03 12.08
N THR A 26 4.30 -9.56 11.80
CA THR A 26 3.03 -8.98 12.23
C THR A 26 2.77 -9.25 13.72
N SER A 27 1.80 -8.54 14.29
CA SER A 27 1.43 -8.69 15.71
C SER A 27 0.84 -10.07 16.05
N ASP A 28 0.27 -10.77 15.07
CA ASP A 28 -0.20 -12.15 15.15
C ASP A 28 0.86 -13.19 14.75
N GLY A 29 2.10 -12.77 14.50
CA GLY A 29 3.24 -13.67 14.32
C GLY A 29 3.45 -14.21 12.90
N VAL A 30 2.78 -13.62 11.90
CA VAL A 30 2.98 -13.94 10.48
C VAL A 30 4.24 -13.25 9.96
N TYR A 31 5.03 -13.95 9.16
CA TYR A 31 6.22 -13.40 8.50
C TYR A 31 5.89 -12.93 7.09
N LEU A 32 6.14 -11.66 6.80
CA LEU A 32 5.91 -11.04 5.49
C LEU A 32 7.22 -10.78 4.78
N SER A 33 7.30 -11.11 3.49
CA SER A 33 8.31 -10.54 2.60
C SER A 33 8.05 -9.04 2.43
N ALA A 34 9.11 -8.25 2.36
CA ALA A 34 9.00 -6.83 2.03
C ALA A 34 10.27 -6.35 1.31
N LEU A 35 10.15 -5.29 0.53
CA LEU A 35 11.27 -4.50 0.05
C LEU A 35 11.37 -3.18 0.82
N VAL A 36 12.60 -2.82 1.19
CA VAL A 36 12.93 -1.52 1.78
C VAL A 36 13.85 -0.77 0.83
N LEU A 37 13.37 0.33 0.26
CA LEU A 37 14.11 1.13 -0.70
C LEU A 37 14.39 2.54 -0.15
N GLY A 38 15.52 3.12 -0.55
CA GLY A 38 15.91 4.46 -0.13
C GLY A 38 16.29 4.56 1.36
N SER A 39 16.50 5.79 1.84
CA SER A 39 17.01 6.04 3.20
C SER A 39 16.62 7.42 3.77
N GLY A 40 15.54 8.02 3.28
CA GLY A 40 15.04 9.31 3.74
C GLY A 40 14.35 9.28 5.11
N ASP A 41 14.02 10.46 5.65
CA ASP A 41 13.20 10.60 6.86
C ASP A 41 11.69 10.68 6.57
N LYS A 42 11.32 10.81 5.30
CA LYS A 42 9.95 10.71 4.79
C LYS A 42 9.67 9.27 4.38
N GLY A 43 8.91 8.55 5.21
CA GLY A 43 8.48 7.19 4.93
C GLY A 43 7.36 7.14 3.90
N VAL A 44 7.31 6.08 3.09
CA VAL A 44 6.19 5.78 2.19
C VAL A 44 5.83 4.30 2.35
N LEU A 45 4.56 4.03 2.69
CA LEU A 45 3.99 2.70 2.58
C LEU A 45 3.34 2.57 1.19
N LEU A 46 3.71 1.53 0.43
CA LEU A 46 3.05 1.13 -0.82
C LEU A 46 2.36 -0.22 -0.64
N ALA A 47 1.07 -0.22 -0.31
CA ALA A 47 0.29 -1.40 0.03
C ALA A 47 -0.46 -1.97 -1.18
N HIS A 48 -0.04 -3.14 -1.67
CA HIS A 48 -0.64 -3.79 -2.85
C HIS A 48 -2.05 -4.32 -2.60
N GLU A 49 -2.76 -4.61 -3.69
CA GLU A 49 -4.10 -5.16 -3.70
C GLU A 49 -4.14 -6.70 -3.56
N GLN A 50 -5.31 -7.27 -3.28
CA GLN A 50 -5.45 -8.72 -3.17
C GLN A 50 -5.19 -9.40 -4.52
N GLY A 51 -4.43 -10.49 -4.51
CA GLY A 51 -3.99 -11.21 -5.71
C GLY A 51 -2.70 -10.67 -6.34
N TYR A 52 -2.12 -9.60 -5.78
CA TYR A 52 -0.92 -8.94 -6.27
C TYR A 52 0.26 -9.12 -5.31
N ASN A 53 1.37 -8.43 -5.58
CA ASN A 53 2.62 -8.59 -4.85
C ASN A 53 3.45 -7.30 -4.83
N ILE A 54 4.67 -7.37 -4.30
CA ILE A 54 5.65 -6.27 -4.25
C ILE A 54 5.83 -5.57 -5.61
N CYS A 55 5.75 -6.30 -6.73
CA CYS A 55 6.08 -5.73 -8.04
C CYS A 55 5.04 -4.77 -8.60
N SER A 56 3.84 -4.77 -8.03
CA SER A 56 2.76 -3.82 -8.39
C SER A 56 3.06 -2.37 -7.98
N PHE A 57 4.15 -2.15 -7.25
CA PHE A 57 4.59 -0.81 -6.82
C PHE A 57 6.11 -0.63 -6.94
N LEU A 58 6.82 -1.54 -7.61
CA LEU A 58 8.28 -1.57 -7.58
C LEU A 58 8.92 -0.39 -8.33
N ASP A 59 8.35 -0.04 -9.49
CA ASP A 59 8.70 1.13 -10.28
C ASP A 59 8.53 2.42 -9.48
N MET A 60 7.32 2.66 -8.96
CA MET A 60 7.01 3.82 -8.12
C MET A 60 7.89 3.87 -6.87
N GLY A 61 8.11 2.72 -6.22
CA GLY A 61 8.96 2.63 -5.03
C GLY A 61 10.42 2.94 -5.33
N THR A 62 10.91 2.56 -6.51
CA THR A 62 12.28 2.89 -6.97
C THR A 62 12.41 4.39 -7.24
N GLU A 63 11.46 4.98 -7.97
CA GLU A 63 11.45 6.43 -8.26
C GLU A 63 11.39 7.28 -6.98
N LEU A 64 10.55 6.87 -6.02
CA LEU A 64 10.46 7.54 -4.72
C LEU A 64 11.75 7.40 -3.92
N ALA A 65 12.38 6.22 -3.93
CA ALA A 65 13.67 6.01 -3.26
C ALA A 65 14.77 6.89 -3.88
N ASP A 66 14.84 6.98 -5.21
CA ASP A 66 15.78 7.84 -5.93
C ASP A 66 15.51 9.33 -5.65
N SER A 67 14.26 9.68 -5.38
CA SER A 67 13.84 11.01 -4.93
C SER A 67 14.11 11.29 -3.45
N GLY A 68 14.75 10.36 -2.73
CA GLY A 68 15.20 10.54 -1.34
C GLY A 68 14.16 10.17 -0.28
N TYR A 69 13.12 9.41 -0.62
CA TYR A 69 12.18 8.84 0.35
C TYR A 69 12.73 7.53 0.95
N LEU A 70 12.15 7.11 2.07
CA LEU A 70 12.29 5.75 2.59
C LEU A 70 11.00 4.99 2.29
N VAL A 71 11.07 3.94 1.49
CA VAL A 71 9.90 3.23 0.98
C VAL A 71 9.87 1.81 1.56
N VAL A 72 8.70 1.38 2.03
CA VAL A 72 8.44 -0.02 2.38
C VAL A 72 7.30 -0.53 1.50
N ILE A 73 7.60 -1.58 0.73
CA ILE A 73 6.62 -2.32 -0.08
C ILE A 73 6.45 -3.70 0.57
N PRO A 74 5.44 -3.89 1.45
CA PRO A 74 5.16 -5.21 2.00
C PRO A 74 4.48 -6.10 0.96
N GLU A 75 4.79 -7.39 0.98
CA GLU A 75 3.95 -8.42 0.39
C GLU A 75 3.01 -8.94 1.48
N TYR A 76 1.71 -8.76 1.34
CA TYR A 76 0.76 -9.16 2.38
C TYR A 76 0.74 -10.68 2.57
N ARG A 77 0.24 -11.12 3.72
CA ARG A 77 0.06 -12.55 4.03
C ARG A 77 -0.69 -13.25 2.90
N ASN A 78 -0.43 -14.54 2.69
CA ASN A 78 -1.05 -15.33 1.60
C ASN A 78 -0.72 -14.82 0.18
N HIS A 79 0.35 -14.03 -0.01
CA HIS A 79 0.79 -13.56 -1.33
C HIS A 79 2.28 -13.81 -1.55
N GLY A 80 2.62 -14.23 -2.77
CA GLY A 80 3.99 -14.33 -3.27
C GLY A 80 4.94 -15.10 -2.34
N ALA A 81 5.92 -14.39 -1.79
CA ALA A 81 6.98 -14.89 -0.93
C ALA A 81 6.69 -14.69 0.58
N SER A 82 5.57 -14.07 0.94
CA SER A 82 5.08 -14.00 2.33
C SER A 82 4.54 -15.35 2.81
N GLN A 83 4.51 -15.51 4.13
CA GLN A 83 3.98 -16.73 4.73
C GLN A 83 2.49 -16.89 4.41
N ASP A 84 2.13 -18.12 4.05
CA ASP A 84 0.73 -18.56 3.99
C ASP A 84 0.15 -18.68 5.42
N PHE A 85 -0.98 -18.03 5.62
CA PHE A 85 -1.75 -17.99 6.85
C PHE A 85 -3.25 -18.08 6.52
N PRO A 86 -3.72 -19.25 6.04
CA PRO A 86 -5.10 -19.43 5.58
C PRO A 86 -6.14 -19.29 6.70
N GLU A 87 -5.73 -19.36 7.96
CA GLU A 87 -6.60 -19.24 9.12
C GLU A 87 -7.20 -17.83 9.29
N ASP A 88 -6.51 -16.78 8.80
CA ASP A 88 -6.97 -15.39 8.91
C ASP A 88 -6.41 -14.52 7.77
N ASN A 89 -7.25 -14.32 6.75
CA ASN A 89 -7.04 -13.33 5.70
C ASN A 89 -7.97 -12.12 5.83
N GLN A 90 -8.58 -11.94 7.01
CA GLN A 90 -9.57 -10.91 7.28
C GLN A 90 -8.96 -9.69 7.98
N ASN A 91 -7.91 -9.89 8.77
CA ASN A 91 -7.22 -8.82 9.52
C ASN A 91 -5.87 -8.43 8.88
N ILE A 92 -5.87 -8.22 7.56
CA ILE A 92 -4.68 -7.84 6.78
C ILE A 92 -4.21 -6.40 7.07
N ASP A 93 -4.96 -5.62 7.85
CA ASP A 93 -4.50 -4.33 8.40
C ASP A 93 -3.28 -4.48 9.33
N ARG A 94 -3.07 -5.67 9.90
CA ARG A 94 -1.85 -6.00 10.66
C ARG A 94 -0.60 -6.04 9.78
N ASP A 95 -0.75 -6.29 8.48
CA ASP A 95 0.37 -6.33 7.53
C ASP A 95 0.83 -4.90 7.21
N ALA A 96 -0.12 -3.99 7.02
CA ALA A 96 0.14 -2.56 6.94
C ALA A 96 0.79 -2.01 8.23
N ASP A 97 0.33 -2.43 9.41
CA ASP A 97 0.95 -2.04 10.68
C ASP A 97 2.42 -2.45 10.74
N ALA A 98 2.75 -3.68 10.31
CA ALA A 98 4.12 -4.19 10.32
C ALA A 98 5.04 -3.35 9.40
N ALA A 99 4.53 -2.96 8.23
CA ALA A 99 5.25 -2.11 7.29
C ALA A 99 5.50 -0.68 7.81
N LEU A 100 4.48 -0.06 8.43
CA LEU A 100 4.65 1.26 9.03
C LEU A 100 5.56 1.24 10.26
N SER A 101 5.52 0.14 11.03
CA SER A 101 6.43 -0.07 12.15
C SER A 101 7.88 -0.18 11.68
N GLU A 102 8.10 -0.78 10.51
CA GLU A 102 9.42 -0.85 9.89
C GLU A 102 9.91 0.51 9.42
N LEU A 103 9.05 1.33 8.79
CA LEU A 103 9.37 2.72 8.46
C LEU A 103 9.81 3.49 9.72
N LYS A 104 9.07 3.38 10.82
CA LYS A 104 9.43 4.00 12.11
C LYS A 104 10.79 3.51 12.61
N ARG A 105 11.02 2.19 12.59
CA ARG A 105 12.26 1.55 13.07
C ARG A 105 13.48 2.04 12.29
N LEU A 106 13.30 2.27 11.00
CA LEU A 106 14.34 2.74 10.07
C LEU A 106 14.56 4.26 10.12
N GLY A 107 13.80 4.99 10.93
CA GLY A 107 14.02 6.41 11.21
C GLY A 107 13.08 7.36 10.47
N ALA A 108 12.01 6.88 9.83
CA ALA A 108 10.98 7.75 9.30
C ALA A 108 10.40 8.63 10.42
N GLN A 109 10.31 9.94 10.16
CA GLN A 109 9.72 10.91 11.08
C GLN A 109 8.29 11.26 10.72
N LYS A 110 7.89 10.94 9.49
CA LYS A 110 6.57 11.19 8.91
C LYS A 110 6.32 10.20 7.77
N VAL A 111 5.06 9.99 7.41
CA VAL A 111 4.68 8.97 6.42
C VAL A 111 3.70 9.47 5.37
N PHE A 112 3.89 8.98 4.15
CA PHE A 112 2.89 8.96 3.11
C PHE A 112 2.29 7.55 3.05
N LEU A 113 0.97 7.49 2.89
CA LEU A 113 0.24 6.24 2.77
C LEU A 113 -0.25 6.12 1.33
N ALA A 114 0.13 5.06 0.64
CA ALA A 114 -0.45 4.74 -0.65
C ALA A 114 -0.83 3.26 -0.71
N GLY A 115 -1.92 2.95 -1.40
CA GLY A 115 -2.28 1.57 -1.64
C GLY A 115 -3.40 1.40 -2.64
N ALA A 116 -3.50 0.17 -3.14
CA ALA A 116 -4.50 -0.23 -4.12
C ALA A 116 -5.52 -1.19 -3.50
N SER A 117 -6.79 -1.08 -3.90
CA SER A 117 -7.86 -1.96 -3.39
C SER A 117 -7.83 -2.07 -1.85
N CYS A 118 -7.95 -3.28 -1.29
CA CYS A 118 -7.75 -3.55 0.13
C CYS A 118 -6.43 -3.02 0.75
N GLY A 119 -5.36 -2.90 -0.03
CA GLY A 119 -4.09 -2.32 0.41
C GLY A 119 -4.24 -0.86 0.85
N GLY A 120 -5.00 -0.05 0.11
CA GLY A 120 -5.27 1.35 0.50
C GLY A 120 -6.19 1.46 1.71
N SER A 121 -7.23 0.62 1.80
CA SER A 121 -8.12 0.57 2.98
C SER A 121 -7.35 0.23 4.25
N THR A 122 -6.43 -0.74 4.18
CA THR A 122 -5.58 -1.16 5.30
C THR A 122 -4.52 -0.13 5.65
N ALA A 123 -3.92 0.53 4.65
CA ALA A 123 -2.98 1.64 4.88
C ALA A 123 -3.64 2.80 5.64
N ILE A 124 -4.89 3.16 5.33
CA ILE A 124 -5.67 4.15 6.09
C ILE A 124 -5.83 3.72 7.55
N ILE A 125 -6.26 2.48 7.78
CA ILE A 125 -6.57 1.96 9.12
C ILE A 125 -5.30 1.89 9.97
N ALA A 126 -4.24 1.30 9.43
CA ALA A 126 -2.95 1.18 10.09
C ALA A 126 -2.31 2.55 10.33
N GLY A 127 -2.35 3.43 9.32
CA GLY A 127 -1.78 4.78 9.39
C GLY A 127 -2.22 5.56 10.62
N VAL A 128 -3.52 5.57 10.92
CA VAL A 128 -4.05 6.32 12.09
C VAL A 128 -3.82 5.63 13.44
N ARG A 129 -3.35 4.39 13.44
CA ARG A 129 -2.89 3.69 14.66
C ARG A 129 -1.44 4.00 15.00
N GLN A 130 -0.67 4.48 14.02
CA GLN A 130 0.74 4.81 14.21
C GLN A 130 0.91 6.21 14.81
N GLU A 131 2.03 6.40 15.50
CA GLU A 131 2.43 7.71 16.04
C GLU A 131 3.05 8.63 14.97
N LEU A 132 3.40 8.09 13.80
CA LEU A 132 4.01 8.87 12.72
C LEU A 132 2.99 9.83 12.11
N PRO A 133 3.28 11.14 12.02
CA PRO A 133 2.46 12.09 11.28
C PRO A 133 2.25 11.64 9.84
N ILE A 134 1.00 11.62 9.41
CA ILE A 134 0.63 11.36 8.01
C ILE A 134 0.72 12.68 7.24
N GLU A 135 1.49 12.71 6.16
CA GLU A 135 1.75 13.88 5.31
C GLU A 135 1.05 13.81 3.96
N GLY A 136 0.57 12.63 3.58
CA GLY A 136 -0.27 12.46 2.40
C GLY A 136 -0.90 11.08 2.31
N LEU A 137 -2.00 11.00 1.58
CA LEU A 137 -2.75 9.77 1.31
C LEU A 137 -3.02 9.64 -0.19
N ILE A 138 -2.73 8.48 -0.76
CA ILE A 138 -3.07 8.13 -2.14
C ILE A 138 -3.85 6.82 -2.14
N ILE A 139 -5.05 6.85 -2.74
CA ILE A 139 -5.95 5.71 -2.82
C ILE A 139 -6.17 5.35 -4.29
N LEU A 140 -5.83 4.12 -4.66
CA LEU A 140 -6.01 3.57 -6.00
C LEU A 140 -7.12 2.50 -5.96
N SER A 141 -8.34 2.86 -6.37
CA SER A 141 -9.50 1.95 -6.38
C SER A 141 -9.75 1.23 -5.05
N SER A 142 -9.40 1.84 -3.92
CA SER A 142 -9.59 1.21 -2.61
C SER A 142 -11.03 1.33 -2.11
N PRO A 143 -11.66 0.23 -1.66
CA PRO A 143 -12.99 0.31 -1.12
C PRO A 143 -13.00 0.89 0.31
N ALA A 144 -14.13 1.46 0.74
CA ALA A 144 -14.31 1.86 2.13
C ALA A 144 -14.36 0.65 3.07
N GLN A 145 -14.88 -0.48 2.58
CA GLN A 145 -14.96 -1.75 3.28
C GLN A 145 -14.08 -2.80 2.57
N CYS A 146 -13.07 -3.34 3.26
CA CYS A 146 -12.29 -4.49 2.80
C CYS A 146 -12.53 -5.68 3.75
N GLY A 147 -13.30 -6.68 3.33
CA GLY A 147 -13.69 -7.77 4.23
C GLY A 147 -14.41 -7.20 5.48
N PRO A 148 -14.01 -7.54 6.72
CA PRO A 148 -14.59 -6.94 7.92
C PRO A 148 -14.00 -5.57 8.28
N LEU A 149 -13.00 -5.09 7.56
CA LEU A 149 -12.29 -3.84 7.87
C LEU A 149 -13.00 -2.63 7.27
N ASP A 150 -13.46 -1.71 8.14
CA ASP A 150 -14.07 -0.43 7.77
C ASP A 150 -13.04 0.70 7.89
N ALA A 151 -12.69 1.33 6.77
CA ALA A 151 -11.73 2.44 6.72
C ALA A 151 -12.37 3.82 7.00
N ILE A 152 -13.70 3.93 7.05
CA ILE A 152 -14.41 5.22 7.21
C ILE A 152 -14.07 5.93 8.53
N PRO A 153 -14.04 5.27 9.70
CA PRO A 153 -13.68 5.93 10.95
C PRO A 153 -12.25 6.48 10.93
N SER A 154 -11.35 5.80 10.21
CA SER A 154 -9.93 6.14 10.14
C SER A 154 -9.67 7.26 9.14
N VAL A 155 -10.25 7.21 7.93
CA VAL A 155 -10.05 8.26 6.91
C VAL A 155 -10.55 9.63 7.38
N LYS A 156 -11.57 9.68 8.24
CA LYS A 156 -12.05 10.93 8.88
C LYS A 156 -10.98 11.64 9.72
N LYS A 157 -10.03 10.88 10.27
CA LYS A 157 -8.95 11.38 11.13
C LYS A 157 -7.75 11.88 10.32
N ILE A 158 -7.60 11.43 9.07
CA ILE A 158 -6.51 11.88 8.19
C ILE A 158 -6.85 13.27 7.67
N LYS A 159 -6.03 14.26 8.05
CA LYS A 159 -6.18 15.68 7.65
C LYS A 159 -5.21 16.11 6.55
N ALA A 160 -4.24 15.26 6.25
CA ALA A 160 -3.22 15.49 5.23
C ALA A 160 -3.81 15.54 3.81
N PRO A 161 -3.14 16.20 2.85
CA PRO A 161 -3.52 16.16 1.44
C PRO A 161 -3.80 14.74 0.96
N SER A 162 -4.93 14.55 0.28
CA SER A 162 -5.41 13.21 -0.07
C SER A 162 -5.86 13.11 -1.52
N LEU A 163 -5.32 12.16 -2.28
CA LEU A 163 -5.74 11.83 -3.63
C LEU A 163 -6.52 10.52 -3.64
N PHE A 164 -7.71 10.53 -4.25
CA PHE A 164 -8.54 9.36 -4.45
C PHE A 164 -8.71 9.12 -5.95
N VAL A 165 -8.38 7.92 -6.41
CA VAL A 165 -8.44 7.53 -7.82
C VAL A 165 -9.34 6.31 -7.95
N PHE A 166 -10.19 6.28 -8.97
CA PHE A 166 -10.94 5.09 -9.37
C PHE A 166 -11.16 5.10 -10.87
N SER A 167 -11.47 3.94 -11.43
CA SER A 167 -11.88 3.80 -12.83
C SER A 167 -13.37 3.49 -13.00
N PRO A 168 -14.07 4.05 -14.01
CA PRO A 168 -15.42 3.61 -14.38
C PRO A 168 -15.45 2.12 -14.73
N GLY A 169 -16.55 1.44 -14.40
CA GLY A 169 -16.75 0.02 -14.73
C GLY A 169 -15.99 -0.97 -13.82
N ASP A 170 -15.06 -0.50 -12.99
CA ASP A 170 -14.29 -1.29 -12.04
C ASP A 170 -15.21 -2.10 -11.08
N TYR A 171 -15.08 -3.43 -11.10
CA TYR A 171 -16.03 -4.40 -10.53
C TYR A 171 -17.50 -4.05 -10.79
N GLY A 172 -17.85 -3.77 -12.05
CA GLY A 172 -19.21 -3.40 -12.46
C GLY A 172 -19.65 -2.04 -11.89
N GLY A 173 -18.70 -1.15 -11.58
CA GLY A 173 -18.94 0.17 -10.98
C GLY A 173 -19.17 0.14 -9.46
N SER A 174 -18.92 -0.99 -8.79
CA SER A 174 -19.05 -1.05 -7.33
C SER A 174 -17.93 -0.30 -6.61
N ILE A 175 -16.70 -0.33 -7.13
CA ILE A 175 -15.54 0.33 -6.53
C ILE A 175 -15.68 1.86 -6.55
N GLU A 176 -16.22 2.44 -7.64
CA GLU A 176 -16.50 3.88 -7.71
C GLU A 176 -17.30 4.36 -6.49
N LYS A 177 -18.37 3.63 -6.13
CA LYS A 177 -19.23 4.00 -5.00
C LYS A 177 -18.44 3.99 -3.69
N GLU A 178 -17.55 3.02 -3.51
CA GLU A 178 -16.75 2.86 -2.31
C GLU A 178 -15.64 3.92 -2.20
N VAL A 179 -14.95 4.23 -3.30
CA VAL A 179 -13.94 5.30 -3.34
C VAL A 179 -14.59 6.66 -3.09
N ARG A 180 -15.77 6.93 -3.67
CA ARG A 180 -16.54 8.15 -3.39
C ARG A 180 -16.96 8.25 -1.93
N LYS A 181 -17.30 7.14 -1.25
CA LYS A 181 -17.56 7.13 0.20
C LYS A 181 -16.32 7.54 0.99
N LEU A 182 -15.14 6.99 0.66
CA LEU A 182 -13.87 7.39 1.28
C LEU A 182 -13.58 8.88 1.07
N TYR A 183 -13.68 9.37 -0.18
CA TYR A 183 -13.47 10.77 -0.52
C TYR A 183 -14.39 11.70 0.28
N GLN A 184 -15.69 11.39 0.36
CA GLN A 184 -16.67 12.17 1.12
C GLN A 184 -16.38 12.15 2.61
N ALA A 185 -16.02 11.00 3.17
CA ALA A 185 -15.70 10.84 4.59
C ALA A 185 -14.32 11.41 4.97
N SER A 186 -13.41 11.60 4.00
CA SER A 186 -12.03 12.03 4.25
C SER A 186 -12.00 13.31 5.07
N GLY A 187 -11.17 13.28 6.11
CA GLY A 187 -10.94 14.40 7.00
C GLY A 187 -10.15 15.54 6.36
N ALA A 188 -9.51 15.30 5.21
CA ALA A 188 -8.68 16.26 4.50
C ALA A 188 -9.49 17.42 3.93
N THR A 189 -8.96 18.63 4.09
CA THR A 189 -9.50 19.84 3.43
C THR A 189 -8.97 19.97 2.01
N ASP A 190 -7.71 19.58 1.81
CA ASP A 190 -7.08 19.48 0.51
C ASP A 190 -7.23 18.03 0.02
N LYS A 191 -8.16 17.80 -0.89
CA LYS A 191 -8.42 16.47 -1.43
C LYS A 191 -8.92 16.53 -2.86
N GLU A 192 -8.47 15.56 -3.65
CA GLU A 192 -8.84 15.42 -5.05
C GLU A 192 -9.45 14.04 -5.33
N LEU A 193 -10.35 14.00 -6.30
CA LEU A 193 -10.93 12.78 -6.83
C LEU A 193 -10.66 12.73 -8.33
N ILE A 194 -9.82 11.79 -8.74
CA ILE A 194 -9.50 11.54 -10.15
C ILE A 194 -10.32 10.35 -10.64
N VAL A 195 -10.91 10.54 -11.82
CA VAL A 195 -11.52 9.46 -12.61
C VAL A 195 -10.49 9.05 -13.64
N ASP A 196 -10.00 7.82 -13.53
CA ASP A 196 -9.12 7.20 -14.50
C ASP A 196 -9.97 6.49 -15.55
N GLU A 197 -9.81 6.81 -16.83
CA GLU A 197 -10.71 6.28 -17.89
C GLU A 197 -10.31 4.88 -18.40
N SER A 198 -9.29 4.24 -17.82
CA SER A 198 -8.71 2.99 -18.37
C SER A 198 -9.60 1.75 -18.23
N GLY A 199 -10.54 1.75 -17.29
CA GLY A 199 -11.33 0.58 -16.92
C GLY A 199 -10.67 -0.36 -15.90
N TYR A 200 -9.41 -0.12 -15.52
CA TYR A 200 -8.62 -1.05 -14.70
C TYR A 200 -8.79 -0.86 -13.19
N HIS A 201 -8.43 -1.89 -12.43
CA HIS A 201 -8.48 -1.89 -10.96
C HIS A 201 -7.11 -1.62 -10.36
N GLY A 202 -7.07 -0.78 -9.32
CA GLY A 202 -5.89 -0.64 -8.45
C GLY A 202 -4.65 -0.18 -9.20
N THR A 203 -3.58 -0.98 -9.12
CA THR A 203 -2.30 -0.64 -9.75
C THR A 203 -2.31 -0.78 -11.27
N ASP A 204 -3.18 -1.64 -11.82
CA ASP A 204 -3.31 -1.79 -13.28
C ASP A 204 -3.76 -0.48 -13.97
N MET A 205 -4.38 0.48 -13.25
CA MET A 205 -4.74 1.79 -13.83
C MET A 205 -3.52 2.53 -14.41
N TYR A 206 -2.37 2.48 -13.72
CA TYR A 206 -1.16 3.15 -14.19
C TYR A 206 -0.21 2.22 -14.94
N HIS A 207 -0.28 0.90 -14.74
CA HIS A 207 0.55 -0.04 -15.53
C HIS A 207 -0.02 -0.36 -16.91
N ARG A 208 -1.34 -0.30 -17.07
CA ARG A 208 -2.02 -0.73 -18.31
C ARG A 208 -2.89 0.34 -18.94
N GLY A 209 -3.13 1.45 -18.26
CA GLY A 209 -3.78 2.61 -18.84
C GLY A 209 -2.95 3.24 -19.96
N ASP A 210 -3.53 4.15 -20.72
CA ASP A 210 -2.87 4.85 -21.85
C ASP A 210 -1.60 5.62 -21.46
N GLN A 211 -1.32 5.74 -20.15
CA GLN A 211 -0.15 6.40 -19.54
C GLN A 211 0.89 5.39 -18.98
N GLY A 212 0.61 4.08 -19.00
CA GLY A 212 1.55 3.08 -18.50
C GLY A 212 2.70 2.85 -19.47
N GLU A 213 3.94 3.05 -19.02
CA GLU A 213 5.11 2.71 -19.82
C GLU A 213 5.12 1.18 -20.04
N HIS A 214 5.04 0.78 -21.32
CA HIS A 214 5.06 -0.60 -21.80
C HIS A 214 6.45 -1.25 -21.73
#